data_AF-A0A1X1T951-F1
#
_entry.id   AF-A0A1X1T951-F1
#
_cell.length_a   1.000
_cell.length_b   1.000
_cell.length_c   1.000
_cell.angle_alpha   90.00
_cell.angle_beta   90.00
_cell.angle_gamma   90.00
#
_symmetry.space_group_name_H-M   'P 1'
#
loop_
_entity.id
_entity.type
_entity.pdbx_description
1 polymer ?
#
loop_
_entity_poly.entity_id
_entity_poly.type
_entity_poly.pdbx_seq_one_letter_code
_entity_poly.pdbx_strand_id
1 'polypeptide(L)'
;MARSDVLVSTDWAESNLDAPGIVFVEVDEDTSVYDINHIPGAIRLDWRKDLQDPVRRDVVDAAAFSKLLSERGVSNDDTVILYGGNNNWFAAFAYWYFKLYGHESVKLLDGGRKKWELDGRPLSSETVSRPATSYTAKQLDESLRARRDEVIAAINTKNLVDVRSPEEFSGKILAPAHLPQEQSQQRGHVPSAINVPWSRAANEDGTFKSDEELAKLYADAGLDGEKESIAYCRIGERSSHTWFVLRELLGHRNVKNYDGSWMEYGSLVGAPIELGS
;
A
#
# COMPACT_ATOMS: atom_id res chain seq x y z
N MET A 1 3.21 18.41 -2.95
CA MET A 1 3.81 17.57 -4.00
C MET A 1 2.80 17.51 -5.13
N ALA A 2 3.23 17.51 -6.39
CA ALA A 2 2.31 17.38 -7.51
C ALA A 2 1.95 15.89 -7.70
N ARG A 3 0.73 15.58 -8.16
CA ARG A 3 0.29 14.20 -8.44
C ARG A 3 1.27 13.45 -9.36
N SER A 4 1.87 14.16 -10.31
CA SER A 4 2.88 13.66 -11.25
C SER A 4 4.20 13.22 -10.62
N ASP A 5 4.49 13.66 -9.39
CA ASP A 5 5.71 13.27 -8.67
C ASP A 5 5.61 11.82 -8.16
N VAL A 6 4.39 11.34 -7.93
CA VAL A 6 4.10 10.06 -7.24
C VAL A 6 3.22 9.11 -8.06
N LEU A 7 2.68 9.57 -9.18
CA LEU A 7 1.72 8.84 -10.01
C LEU A 7 1.99 9.08 -11.50
N VAL A 8 1.87 8.04 -12.33
CA VAL A 8 2.01 8.11 -13.79
C VAL A 8 0.81 7.47 -14.48
N SER A 9 0.41 8.00 -15.64
CA SER A 9 -0.66 7.39 -16.44
C SER A 9 -0.16 6.18 -17.21
N THR A 10 -1.10 5.35 -17.67
CA THR A 10 -0.80 4.23 -18.56
C THR A 10 -0.23 4.68 -19.92
N ASP A 11 -0.64 5.84 -20.43
CA ASP A 11 -0.03 6.44 -21.64
C ASP A 11 1.43 6.84 -21.45
N TRP A 12 1.75 7.46 -20.31
CA TRP A 12 3.13 7.81 -19.99
C TRP A 12 3.96 6.55 -19.82
N ALA A 13 3.43 5.54 -19.13
CA ALA A 13 4.13 4.28 -18.91
C ALA A 13 4.46 3.56 -20.22
N GLU A 14 3.49 3.42 -21.12
CA GLU A 14 3.72 2.80 -22.44
C GLU A 14 4.77 3.55 -23.26
N SER A 15 4.77 4.88 -23.20
CA SER A 15 5.75 5.72 -23.90
C SER A 15 7.17 5.64 -23.30
N ASN A 16 7.33 5.05 -22.12
CA ASN A 16 8.58 5.03 -21.36
C ASN A 16 9.03 3.60 -20.95
N LEU A 17 8.50 2.55 -21.58
CA LEU A 17 8.87 1.16 -21.28
C LEU A 17 10.38 0.91 -21.38
N ASP A 18 11.01 1.46 -22.42
CA ASP A 18 12.45 1.30 -22.70
C ASP A 18 13.30 2.49 -22.25
N ALA A 19 12.72 3.42 -21.49
CA ALA A 19 13.43 4.62 -21.06
C ALA A 19 14.55 4.26 -20.07
N PRO A 20 15.77 4.81 -20.25
CA PRO A 20 16.89 4.50 -19.37
C PRO A 20 16.62 4.98 -17.94
N GLY A 21 16.96 4.13 -16.96
CA GLY A 21 16.76 4.43 -15.54
C GLY A 21 15.31 4.33 -15.07
N ILE A 22 14.40 3.75 -15.86
CA ILE A 22 13.03 3.43 -15.44
C ILE A 22 12.90 1.92 -15.26
N VAL A 23 12.28 1.51 -14.16
CA VAL A 23 12.05 0.08 -13.85
C VAL A 23 10.60 -0.11 -13.46
N PHE A 24 9.87 -0.91 -14.25
CA PHE A 24 8.53 -1.35 -13.91
C PHE A 24 8.59 -2.56 -12.98
N VAL A 25 7.79 -2.53 -11.92
CA VAL A 25 7.78 -3.56 -10.88
C VAL A 25 6.34 -3.96 -10.57
N GLU A 26 6.01 -5.22 -10.86
CA GLU A 26 4.71 -5.81 -10.54
C GLU A 26 4.69 -6.36 -9.11
N VAL A 27 3.67 -5.96 -8.34
CA VAL A 27 3.43 -6.47 -6.99
C VAL A 27 1.93 -6.74 -6.83
N ASP A 28 1.56 -8.00 -6.67
CA ASP A 28 0.17 -8.46 -6.68
C ASP A 28 -0.13 -9.41 -5.51
N GLU A 29 -1.40 -9.50 -5.11
CA GLU A 29 -1.89 -10.49 -4.15
C GLU A 29 -1.64 -11.91 -4.65
N ASP A 30 -2.02 -12.14 -5.92
CA ASP A 30 -1.75 -13.37 -6.65
C ASP A 30 -0.50 -13.18 -7.49
N THR A 31 0.62 -13.63 -6.94
CA THR A 31 1.93 -13.46 -7.59
C THR A 31 2.04 -14.26 -8.89
N SER A 32 1.17 -15.23 -9.15
CA SER A 32 1.22 -16.07 -10.35
C SER A 32 0.77 -15.34 -11.63
N VAL A 33 0.04 -14.23 -11.51
CA VAL A 33 -0.48 -13.48 -12.67
C VAL A 33 0.66 -12.93 -13.55
N TYR A 34 1.77 -12.53 -12.92
CA TYR A 34 2.99 -12.10 -13.62
C TYR A 34 3.58 -13.19 -14.53
N ASP A 35 3.51 -14.46 -14.11
CA ASP A 35 4.06 -15.59 -14.90
C ASP A 35 3.22 -15.87 -16.15
N ILE A 36 1.95 -15.45 -16.16
CA ILE A 36 1.08 -15.54 -17.34
C ILE A 36 1.50 -14.48 -18.34
N ASN A 37 1.53 -13.22 -17.90
CA ASN A 37 2.07 -12.08 -18.63
C ASN A 37 2.17 -10.84 -17.71
N HIS A 38 2.92 -9.84 -18.13
CA HIS A 38 3.21 -8.62 -17.38
C HIS A 38 3.53 -7.46 -18.33
N ILE A 39 3.66 -6.23 -17.82
CA ILE A 39 4.11 -5.09 -18.62
C ILE A 39 5.51 -5.39 -19.19
N PRO A 40 5.79 -5.17 -20.49
CA PRO A 40 7.09 -5.49 -21.07
C PRO A 40 8.27 -4.92 -20.27
N GLY A 41 9.26 -5.78 -19.97
CA GLY A 41 10.45 -5.40 -19.20
C GLY A 41 10.24 -5.26 -17.69
N ALA A 42 9.01 -5.44 -17.18
CA ALA A 42 8.75 -5.38 -15.75
C ALA A 42 9.38 -6.57 -15.00
N ILE A 43 9.88 -6.33 -13.80
CA ILE A 43 10.24 -7.37 -12.84
C ILE A 43 9.09 -7.59 -11.84
N ARG A 44 9.12 -8.66 -11.07
CA ARG A 44 8.16 -8.93 -9.99
C ARG A 44 8.80 -8.74 -8.61
N LEU A 45 8.01 -8.36 -7.61
CA LEU A 45 8.28 -8.63 -6.19
C LEU A 45 7.13 -9.47 -5.61
N ASP A 46 7.43 -10.60 -4.97
CA ASP A 46 6.47 -11.44 -4.25
C ASP A 46 6.28 -10.86 -2.84
N TRP A 47 5.11 -10.28 -2.57
CA TRP A 47 4.88 -9.60 -1.29
C TRP A 47 5.04 -10.53 -0.07
N ARG A 48 4.81 -11.83 -0.22
CA ARG A 48 4.91 -12.81 0.86
C ARG A 48 6.35 -13.25 1.08
N LYS A 49 7.08 -13.53 0.00
CA LYS A 49 8.43 -14.12 0.09
C LYS A 49 9.55 -13.08 0.11
N ASP A 50 9.37 -12.00 -0.62
CA ASP A 50 10.40 -10.99 -0.81
C ASP A 50 10.31 -9.86 0.22
N LEU A 51 9.09 -9.49 0.62
CA LEU A 51 8.84 -8.29 1.44
C LEU A 51 8.56 -8.58 2.92
N GLN A 52 8.31 -9.83 3.31
CA GLN A 52 8.11 -10.21 4.72
C GLN A 52 9.36 -10.86 5.32
N ASP A 53 9.61 -10.62 6.60
CA ASP A 53 10.57 -11.44 7.36
C ASP A 53 10.08 -12.90 7.37
N PRO A 54 10.94 -13.89 7.08
CA PRO A 54 10.53 -15.28 6.92
C PRO A 54 10.11 -15.96 8.23
N VAL A 55 10.38 -15.34 9.39
CA VAL A 55 10.10 -15.91 10.71
C VAL A 55 9.23 -14.97 11.54
N ARG A 56 9.61 -13.70 11.63
CA ARG A 56 8.88 -12.70 12.40
C ARG A 56 7.74 -12.15 11.56
N ARG A 57 6.62 -11.79 12.20
CA ARG A 57 5.58 -10.99 11.53
C ARG A 57 6.04 -9.53 11.46
N ASP A 58 6.92 -9.25 10.52
CA ASP A 58 7.49 -7.93 10.30
C ASP A 58 7.86 -7.76 8.82
N VAL A 59 8.10 -6.51 8.44
CA VAL A 59 8.72 -6.16 7.16
C VAL A 59 10.17 -6.67 7.13
N VAL A 60 10.70 -7.00 5.95
CA VAL A 60 12.15 -7.23 5.81
C VAL A 60 12.95 -6.02 6.27
N ASP A 61 14.10 -6.21 6.90
CA ASP A 61 14.96 -5.09 7.33
C ASP A 61 15.67 -4.39 6.16
N ALA A 62 16.37 -3.28 6.45
CA ALA A 62 17.08 -2.50 5.43
C ALA A 62 18.15 -3.31 4.67
N ALA A 63 18.82 -4.27 5.32
CA ALA A 63 19.85 -5.08 4.68
C ALA A 63 19.22 -6.11 3.73
N ALA A 64 18.14 -6.76 4.15
CA ALA A 64 17.37 -7.68 3.33
C ALA A 64 16.71 -6.96 2.14
N PHE A 65 16.14 -5.77 2.34
CA PHE A 65 15.59 -4.95 1.26
C PHE A 65 16.67 -4.50 0.26
N SER A 66 17.84 -4.10 0.76
CA SER A 66 19.00 -3.76 -0.08
C SER A 66 19.46 -4.93 -0.93
N LYS A 67 19.57 -6.12 -0.33
CA LYS A 67 19.95 -7.34 -1.02
C LYS A 67 18.92 -7.70 -2.09
N LEU A 68 17.64 -7.69 -1.75
CA LEU A 68 16.53 -7.97 -2.68
C LEU A 68 16.60 -7.07 -3.91
N LEU A 69 16.65 -5.74 -3.73
CA LEU A 69 16.67 -4.81 -4.86
C LEU A 69 17.94 -4.92 -5.70
N SER A 70 19.09 -5.21 -5.06
CA SER A 70 20.34 -5.51 -5.76
C SER A 70 20.22 -6.74 -6.66
N GLU A 71 19.63 -7.84 -6.15
CA GLU A 71 19.41 -9.07 -6.91
C GLU A 71 18.38 -8.90 -8.04
N ARG A 72 17.43 -7.98 -7.87
CA ARG A 72 16.42 -7.65 -8.89
C ARG A 72 16.89 -6.59 -9.89
N GLY A 73 18.13 -6.10 -9.76
CA GLY A 73 18.72 -5.14 -10.67
C GLY A 73 18.10 -3.75 -10.60
N VAL A 74 17.67 -3.33 -9.41
CA VAL A 74 17.16 -1.98 -9.11
C VAL A 74 18.27 -1.18 -8.43
N SER A 75 18.58 0.00 -8.96
CA SER A 75 19.57 0.93 -8.40
C SER A 75 18.89 2.00 -7.54
N ASN A 76 19.66 2.69 -6.69
CA ASN A 76 19.14 3.81 -5.90
C ASN A 76 18.65 4.98 -6.78
N ASP A 77 19.23 5.16 -7.97
CA ASP A 77 18.92 6.25 -8.91
C ASP A 77 17.81 5.91 -9.91
N ASP A 78 17.35 4.65 -9.94
CA ASP A 78 16.26 4.24 -10.83
C ASP A 78 14.96 4.93 -10.42
N THR A 79 14.15 5.30 -11.41
CA THR A 79 12.74 5.63 -11.20
C THR A 79 11.92 4.34 -11.22
N VAL A 80 11.41 3.95 -10.06
CA VAL A 80 10.62 2.72 -9.89
C VAL A 80 9.14 3.00 -10.13
N ILE A 81 8.53 2.30 -11.08
CA ILE A 81 7.10 2.37 -11.38
C ILE A 81 6.42 1.10 -10.89
N LEU A 82 5.66 1.20 -9.82
CA LEU A 82 4.94 0.10 -9.19
C LEU A 82 3.55 -0.04 -9.78
N TYR A 83 3.14 -1.28 -10.07
CA TYR A 83 1.78 -1.59 -10.48
C TYR A 83 1.37 -2.99 -10.00
N GLY A 84 0.07 -3.24 -9.97
CA GLY A 84 -0.49 -4.55 -9.67
C GLY A 84 -1.98 -4.59 -9.94
N GLY A 85 -2.58 -5.76 -9.74
CA GLY A 85 -4.02 -5.98 -9.80
C GLY A 85 -4.77 -5.35 -8.62
N ASN A 86 -6.09 -5.59 -8.58
CA ASN A 86 -6.97 -5.18 -7.48
C ASN A 86 -6.83 -3.70 -7.08
N ASN A 87 -6.80 -2.82 -8.10
CA ASN A 87 -6.63 -1.37 -7.93
C ASN A 87 -5.34 -1.00 -7.15
N ASN A 88 -4.21 -1.64 -7.47
CA ASN A 88 -2.88 -1.35 -6.92
C ASN A 88 -2.67 -1.57 -5.41
N TRP A 89 -3.53 -2.26 -4.68
CA TRP A 89 -3.37 -2.33 -3.22
C TRP A 89 -2.00 -2.88 -2.74
N PHE A 90 -1.47 -3.97 -3.32
CA PHE A 90 -0.12 -4.47 -3.02
C PHE A 90 1.00 -3.65 -3.66
N ALA A 91 0.75 -3.01 -4.80
CA ALA A 91 1.68 -2.04 -5.38
C ALA A 91 1.85 -0.81 -4.47
N ALA A 92 0.77 -0.32 -3.86
CA ALA A 92 0.80 0.75 -2.86
C ALA A 92 1.49 0.30 -1.56
N PHE A 93 1.34 -0.98 -1.18
CA PHE A 93 2.11 -1.56 -0.07
C PHE A 93 3.61 -1.55 -0.37
N ALA A 94 4.01 -2.01 -1.55
CA ALA A 94 5.40 -1.89 -1.98
C ALA A 94 5.86 -0.43 -2.03
N TYR A 95 5.04 0.50 -2.54
CA TYR A 95 5.38 1.94 -2.55
C TYR A 95 5.72 2.42 -1.14
N TRP A 96 4.90 2.05 -0.14
CA TRP A 96 5.18 2.35 1.25
C TRP A 96 6.51 1.76 1.74
N TYR A 97 6.90 0.53 1.36
CA TYR A 97 8.24 -0.02 1.64
C TYR A 97 9.36 0.82 1.03
N PHE A 98 9.23 1.21 -0.24
CA PHE A 98 10.22 2.05 -0.91
C PHE A 98 10.37 3.39 -0.18
N LYS A 99 9.27 4.00 0.31
CA LYS A 99 9.34 5.23 1.12
C LYS A 99 9.93 4.98 2.50
N LEU A 100 9.58 3.89 3.19
CA LEU A 100 10.17 3.50 4.48
C LEU A 100 11.69 3.40 4.41
N TYR A 101 12.20 2.87 3.31
CA TYR A 101 13.64 2.69 3.07
C TYR A 101 14.28 3.85 2.29
N GLY A 102 13.55 4.94 2.14
CA GLY A 102 14.08 6.22 1.69
C GLY A 102 14.41 6.30 0.20
N HIS A 103 13.80 5.45 -0.64
CA HIS A 103 13.87 5.59 -2.08
C HIS A 103 13.11 6.84 -2.55
N GLU A 104 13.77 7.63 -3.38
CA GLU A 104 13.29 8.97 -3.72
C GLU A 104 12.30 8.92 -4.89
N SER A 105 12.71 8.30 -6.00
CA SER A 105 11.97 8.26 -7.26
C SER A 105 11.13 6.99 -7.40
N VAL A 106 10.06 6.87 -6.62
CA VAL A 106 9.07 5.78 -6.75
C VAL A 106 7.70 6.36 -7.08
N LYS A 107 6.96 5.71 -7.98
CA LYS A 107 5.63 6.12 -8.42
C LYS A 107 4.70 4.92 -8.56
N LEU A 108 3.39 5.14 -8.47
CA LEU A 108 2.38 4.16 -8.88
C LEU A 108 1.94 4.40 -10.32
N LEU A 109 1.66 3.32 -11.06
CA LEU A 109 0.93 3.38 -12.31
C LEU A 109 -0.57 3.57 -12.02
N ASP A 110 -1.16 4.70 -12.37
CA ASP A 110 -2.56 5.00 -12.06
C ASP A 110 -3.49 3.96 -12.69
N GLY A 111 -4.28 3.30 -11.85
CA GLY A 111 -5.16 2.18 -12.24
C GLY A 111 -4.48 0.82 -12.41
N GLY A 112 -3.15 0.78 -12.37
CA GLY A 112 -2.39 -0.46 -12.26
C GLY A 112 -2.60 -1.41 -13.43
N ARG A 113 -2.52 -2.72 -13.14
CA ARG A 113 -2.74 -3.78 -14.14
C ARG A 113 -4.13 -3.72 -14.75
N LYS A 114 -5.15 -3.42 -13.93
CA LYS A 114 -6.54 -3.32 -14.38
C LYS A 114 -6.73 -2.28 -15.49
N LYS A 115 -6.22 -1.06 -15.27
CA LYS A 115 -6.31 0.01 -16.28
C LYS A 115 -5.48 -0.29 -17.51
N TRP A 116 -4.30 -0.89 -17.34
CA TRP A 116 -3.46 -1.32 -18.46
C TRP A 116 -4.18 -2.32 -19.38
N GLU A 117 -4.82 -3.34 -18.79
CA GLU A 117 -5.62 -4.34 -19.51
C GLU A 117 -6.89 -3.75 -20.14
N LEU A 118 -7.62 -2.88 -19.41
CA LEU A 118 -8.80 -2.19 -19.92
C LEU A 118 -8.49 -1.29 -21.13
N ASP A 119 -7.30 -0.68 -21.15
CA ASP A 119 -6.83 0.13 -22.27
C ASP A 119 -6.36 -0.72 -23.47
N GLY A 120 -6.31 -2.06 -23.34
CA GLY A 120 -5.85 -2.96 -24.40
C GLY A 120 -4.35 -2.85 -24.70
N ARG A 121 -3.54 -2.43 -23.71
CA ARG A 121 -2.11 -2.22 -23.87
C ARG A 121 -1.33 -3.54 -23.90
N PRO A 122 -0.15 -3.57 -24.56
CA PRO A 122 0.61 -4.80 -24.74
C PRO A 122 1.08 -5.39 -23.40
N LEU A 123 1.03 -6.71 -23.32
CA LEU A 123 1.62 -7.50 -22.23
C LEU A 123 2.63 -8.48 -22.84
N SER A 124 3.65 -8.83 -22.09
CA SER A 124 4.68 -9.80 -22.44
C SER A 124 4.64 -10.99 -21.50
N SER A 125 4.95 -12.19 -22.02
CA SER A 125 5.20 -13.39 -21.22
C SER A 125 6.69 -13.76 -21.19
N GLU A 126 7.56 -12.89 -21.70
CA GLU A 126 9.00 -13.12 -21.72
C GLU A 126 9.58 -13.09 -20.31
N THR A 127 10.56 -13.95 -20.04
CA THR A 127 11.26 -13.90 -18.74
C THR A 127 12.18 -12.69 -18.70
N VAL A 128 11.95 -11.79 -17.76
CA VAL A 128 12.79 -10.61 -17.54
C VAL A 128 13.88 -10.93 -16.52
N SER A 129 15.13 -10.65 -16.90
CA SER A 129 16.28 -10.70 -15.99
C SER A 129 17.11 -9.44 -16.16
N ARG A 130 17.35 -8.73 -15.06
CA ARG A 130 18.19 -7.54 -15.02
C ARG A 130 19.56 -7.88 -14.42
N PRO A 131 20.66 -7.26 -14.87
CA PRO A 131 21.94 -7.39 -14.17
C PRO A 131 21.82 -6.91 -12.73
N ALA A 132 22.43 -7.65 -11.80
CA ALA A 132 22.43 -7.25 -10.39
C ALA A 132 23.10 -5.87 -10.21
N THR A 133 22.58 -5.10 -9.27
CA THR A 133 23.02 -3.74 -8.93
C THR A 133 23.60 -3.70 -7.51
N SER A 134 23.92 -2.51 -7.01
CA SER A 134 24.29 -2.27 -5.62
C SER A 134 23.32 -1.26 -5.00
N TYR A 135 22.20 -1.76 -4.49
CA TYR A 135 21.21 -0.94 -3.79
C TYR A 135 21.57 -0.79 -2.30
N THR A 136 21.46 0.41 -1.76
CA THR A 136 21.60 0.68 -0.32
C THR A 136 20.35 1.37 0.21
N ALA A 137 19.58 0.67 1.03
CA ALA A 137 18.43 1.21 1.75
C ALA A 137 18.88 2.15 2.88
N LYS A 138 18.09 3.20 3.14
CA LYS A 138 18.22 3.98 4.38
C LYS A 138 17.65 3.17 5.56
N GLN A 139 17.89 3.64 6.78
CA GLN A 139 17.20 3.07 7.95
C GLN A 139 15.69 3.30 7.83
N LEU A 140 14.91 2.38 8.42
CA LEU A 140 13.45 2.45 8.40
C LEU A 140 12.97 3.79 8.98
N ASP A 141 12.14 4.51 8.22
CA ASP A 141 11.53 5.76 8.67
C ASP A 141 10.29 5.52 9.54
N GLU A 142 10.47 5.57 10.86
CA GLU A 142 9.39 5.40 11.85
C GLU A 142 8.33 6.53 11.79
N SER A 143 8.55 7.61 11.05
CA SER A 143 7.52 8.64 10.84
C SER A 143 6.40 8.17 9.91
N LEU A 144 6.62 7.11 9.13
CA LEU A 144 5.65 6.54 8.17
C LEU A 144 4.95 5.29 8.70
N ARG A 145 5.38 4.77 9.87
CA ARG A 145 4.92 3.52 10.47
C ARG A 145 4.39 3.78 11.87
N ALA A 146 3.20 3.25 12.17
CA ALA A 146 2.64 3.24 13.52
C ALA A 146 2.73 1.83 14.11
N ARG A 147 2.92 1.74 15.44
CA ARG A 147 2.93 0.47 16.19
C ARG A 147 1.76 0.42 17.15
N ARG A 148 1.39 -0.78 17.62
CA ARG A 148 0.24 -0.99 18.52
C ARG A 148 0.17 0.00 19.70
N ASP A 149 1.29 0.29 20.36
CA ASP A 149 1.31 1.15 21.55
C ASP A 149 1.04 2.62 21.17
N GLU A 150 1.54 3.08 20.01
CA GLU A 150 1.19 4.39 19.45
C GLU A 150 -0.29 4.45 19.05
N VAL A 151 -0.83 3.37 18.47
CA VAL A 151 -2.25 3.32 18.06
C VAL A 151 -3.18 3.41 19.27
N ILE A 152 -2.86 2.71 20.37
CA ILE A 152 -3.62 2.80 21.62
C ILE A 152 -3.56 4.23 22.18
N ALA A 153 -2.39 4.85 22.17
CA ALA A 153 -2.23 6.24 22.63
C ALA A 153 -2.92 7.28 21.71
N ALA A 154 -3.14 6.93 20.44
CA ALA A 154 -3.75 7.78 19.43
C ALA A 154 -5.28 7.91 19.54
N ILE A 155 -5.93 7.06 20.35
CA ILE A 155 -7.37 7.09 20.57
C ILE A 155 -7.80 8.49 21.06
N ASN A 156 -8.83 9.06 20.42
CA ASN A 156 -9.35 10.42 20.63
C ASN A 156 -8.38 11.57 20.32
N THR A 157 -7.10 11.32 20.01
CA THR A 157 -6.08 12.36 19.78
C THR A 157 -5.67 12.50 18.32
N LYS A 158 -5.64 11.41 17.55
CA LYS A 158 -5.37 11.41 16.10
C LYS A 158 -6.59 10.93 15.31
N ASN A 159 -6.58 11.15 14.00
CA ASN A 159 -7.50 10.44 13.12
C ASN A 159 -7.08 8.97 13.03
N LEU A 160 -8.00 8.06 13.33
CA LEU A 160 -7.82 6.64 13.09
C LEU A 160 -8.73 6.25 11.93
N VAL A 161 -8.14 5.86 10.80
CA VAL A 161 -8.88 5.56 9.56
C VAL A 161 -8.91 4.06 9.35
N ASP A 162 -10.06 3.45 9.66
CA ASP A 162 -10.32 2.04 9.37
C ASP A 162 -10.83 1.89 7.93
N VAL A 163 -10.06 1.19 7.11
CA VAL A 163 -10.36 1.04 5.68
C VAL A 163 -10.99 -0.31 5.32
N ARG A 164 -11.38 -1.10 6.32
CA ARG A 164 -12.11 -2.38 6.15
C ARG A 164 -13.57 -2.15 5.78
N SER A 165 -14.29 -3.24 5.51
CA SER A 165 -15.72 -3.15 5.20
C SER A 165 -16.54 -2.60 6.38
N PRO A 166 -17.72 -2.00 6.14
CA PRO A 166 -18.60 -1.56 7.21
C PRO A 166 -19.01 -2.69 8.17
N GLU A 167 -19.14 -3.92 7.68
CA GLU A 167 -19.46 -5.09 8.49
C GLU A 167 -18.31 -5.51 9.41
N GLU A 168 -17.06 -5.41 8.93
CA GLU A 168 -15.86 -5.63 9.75
C GLU A 168 -15.73 -4.54 10.82
N PHE A 169 -15.88 -3.27 10.40
CA PHE A 169 -15.80 -2.09 11.26
C PHE A 169 -16.83 -2.14 12.39
N SER A 170 -18.10 -2.33 12.06
CA SER A 170 -19.19 -2.40 13.05
C SER A 170 -19.10 -3.65 13.96
N GLY A 171 -18.23 -4.60 13.63
CA GLY A 171 -18.12 -5.88 14.33
C GLY A 171 -19.30 -6.81 14.07
N LYS A 172 -19.99 -6.68 12.93
CA LYS A 172 -20.98 -7.67 12.49
C LYS A 172 -20.31 -8.96 12.03
N ILE A 173 -19.13 -8.86 11.41
CA ILE A 173 -18.29 -9.98 11.04
C ILE A 173 -16.89 -9.80 11.63
N LEU A 174 -16.17 -10.91 11.85
CA LEU A 174 -14.79 -10.89 12.36
C LEU A 174 -13.78 -10.57 11.25
N ALA A 175 -13.90 -11.30 10.15
CA ALA A 175 -13.12 -11.17 8.92
C ALA A 175 -13.86 -11.95 7.81
N PRO A 176 -13.55 -11.74 6.52
CA PRO A 176 -14.10 -12.54 5.43
C PRO A 176 -13.80 -14.04 5.61
N ALA A 177 -14.80 -14.90 5.41
CA ALA A 177 -14.69 -16.34 5.68
C ALA A 177 -13.61 -17.06 4.84
N HIS A 178 -13.26 -16.52 3.67
CA HIS A 178 -12.27 -17.10 2.76
C HIS A 178 -10.81 -16.74 3.11
N LEU A 179 -10.57 -15.93 4.14
CA LEU A 179 -9.22 -15.47 4.56
C LEU A 179 -8.93 -15.87 6.02
N PRO A 180 -8.70 -17.17 6.31
CA PRO A 180 -8.47 -17.64 7.68
C PRO A 180 -7.18 -17.08 8.30
N GLN A 181 -6.20 -16.71 7.47
CA GLN A 181 -4.90 -16.19 7.90
C GLN A 181 -5.00 -14.76 8.46
N GLU A 182 -6.08 -14.04 8.19
CA GLU A 182 -6.28 -12.62 8.54
C GLU A 182 -7.28 -12.44 9.70
N GLN A 183 -7.48 -13.48 10.49
CA GLN A 183 -8.40 -13.46 11.63
C GLN A 183 -7.76 -12.82 12.87
N SER A 184 -8.62 -12.27 13.73
CA SER A 184 -8.26 -11.72 15.04
C SER A 184 -9.08 -12.42 16.14
N GLN A 185 -8.76 -12.17 17.42
CA GLN A 185 -9.53 -12.75 18.53
C GLN A 185 -10.86 -12.01 18.79
N GLN A 186 -10.97 -10.75 18.37
CA GLN A 186 -12.11 -9.88 18.63
C GLN A 186 -12.54 -9.11 17.37
N ARG A 187 -13.85 -8.87 17.26
CA ARG A 187 -14.46 -8.06 16.20
C ARG A 187 -14.69 -6.62 16.67
N GLY A 188 -14.92 -5.70 15.74
CA GLY A 188 -15.10 -4.28 16.01
C GLY A 188 -14.01 -3.43 15.38
N HIS A 189 -13.78 -2.24 15.93
CA HIS A 189 -12.75 -1.30 15.47
C HIS A 189 -12.04 -0.64 16.67
N VAL A 190 -10.95 0.06 16.37
CA VAL A 190 -10.23 0.87 17.37
C VAL A 190 -11.14 2.04 17.75
N PRO A 191 -11.40 2.33 19.04
CA PRO A 191 -12.28 3.43 19.43
C PRO A 191 -11.86 4.76 18.80
N SER A 192 -12.84 5.61 18.51
CA SER A 192 -12.68 6.89 17.80
C SER A 192 -12.26 6.79 16.33
N ALA A 193 -12.21 5.59 15.75
CA ALA A 193 -11.92 5.43 14.33
C ALA A 193 -13.12 5.81 13.45
N ILE A 194 -12.82 6.40 12.30
CA ILE A 194 -13.79 6.61 11.22
C ILE A 194 -13.64 5.48 10.19
N ASN A 195 -14.75 5.08 9.56
CA ASN A 195 -14.72 4.04 8.52
C ASN A 195 -14.75 4.64 7.12
N VAL A 196 -13.67 4.44 6.37
CA VAL A 196 -13.58 4.81 4.95
C VAL A 196 -13.06 3.60 4.17
N PRO A 197 -13.94 2.71 3.69
CA PRO A 197 -13.53 1.54 2.93
C PRO A 197 -12.61 1.93 1.75
N TRP A 198 -11.45 1.29 1.66
CA TRP A 198 -10.35 1.70 0.76
C TRP A 198 -10.78 1.92 -0.69
N SER A 199 -11.69 1.09 -1.19
CA SER A 199 -12.16 1.09 -2.59
C SER A 199 -12.94 2.35 -2.95
N ARG A 200 -13.47 3.10 -1.97
CA ARG A 200 -14.16 4.37 -2.22
C ARG A 200 -13.23 5.45 -2.78
N ALA A 201 -11.91 5.29 -2.63
CA ALA A 201 -10.89 6.19 -3.17
C ALA A 201 -10.46 5.86 -4.60
N ALA A 202 -10.99 4.79 -5.20
CA ALA A 202 -10.70 4.37 -6.56
C ALA A 202 -11.94 4.51 -7.48
N ASN A 203 -11.70 4.73 -8.76
CA ASN A 203 -12.68 4.67 -9.83
C ASN A 203 -12.93 3.23 -10.27
N GLU A 204 -13.95 3.03 -11.12
CA GLU A 204 -14.29 1.70 -11.65
C GLU A 204 -13.17 1.09 -12.48
N ASP A 205 -12.37 1.90 -13.18
CA ASP A 205 -11.21 1.46 -13.96
C ASP A 205 -9.96 1.19 -13.10
N GLY A 206 -10.06 1.41 -11.78
CA GLY A 206 -9.00 1.23 -10.80
C GLY A 206 -8.15 2.47 -10.54
N THR A 207 -8.29 3.54 -11.32
CA THR A 207 -7.55 4.79 -11.11
C THR A 207 -7.94 5.46 -9.80
N PHE A 208 -7.04 6.25 -9.22
CA PHE A 208 -7.40 7.08 -8.07
C PHE A 208 -8.40 8.17 -8.46
N LYS A 209 -9.35 8.45 -7.57
CA LYS A 209 -10.27 9.58 -7.72
C LYS A 209 -9.55 10.92 -7.77
N SER A 210 -10.25 11.95 -8.23
CA SER A 210 -9.73 13.32 -8.25
C SER A 210 -9.49 13.86 -6.84
N ASP A 211 -8.60 14.83 -6.70
CA ASP A 211 -8.26 15.44 -5.40
C ASP A 211 -9.50 16.03 -4.72
N GLU A 212 -10.45 16.60 -5.49
CA GLU A 212 -11.72 17.12 -4.97
C GLU A 212 -12.61 16.00 -4.40
N GLU A 213 -12.81 14.92 -5.16
CA GLU A 213 -13.59 13.76 -4.70
C GLU A 213 -12.97 13.11 -3.46
N LEU A 214 -11.65 12.98 -3.44
CA LEU A 214 -10.90 12.41 -2.33
C LEU A 214 -11.00 13.30 -1.08
N ALA A 215 -10.74 14.60 -1.21
CA ALA A 215 -10.86 15.53 -0.09
C ALA A 215 -12.28 15.51 0.49
N LYS A 216 -13.30 15.50 -0.37
CA LYS A 216 -14.70 15.39 0.05
C LYS A 216 -14.98 14.06 0.76
N LEU A 217 -14.51 12.94 0.21
CA LEU A 217 -14.71 11.61 0.78
C LEU A 217 -14.25 11.54 2.25
N TYR A 218 -13.04 12.03 2.54
CA TYR A 218 -12.50 11.98 3.90
C TYR A 218 -13.12 13.04 4.82
N ALA A 219 -13.40 14.24 4.32
CA ALA A 219 -14.07 15.28 5.10
C ALA A 219 -15.49 14.86 5.52
N ASP A 220 -16.28 14.30 4.60
CA ASP A 220 -17.64 13.80 4.88
C ASP A 220 -17.64 12.64 5.89
N ALA A 221 -16.54 11.86 5.93
CA ALA A 221 -16.35 10.77 6.89
C ALA A 221 -15.86 11.26 8.28
N GLY A 222 -15.60 12.56 8.44
CA GLY A 222 -15.18 13.15 9.72
C GLY A 222 -13.66 13.17 9.94
N LEU A 223 -12.85 13.09 8.88
CA LEU A 223 -11.41 13.33 9.00
C LEU A 223 -11.15 14.78 9.45
N ASP A 224 -10.47 14.94 10.57
CA ASP A 224 -10.07 16.25 11.07
C ASP A 224 -8.73 16.67 10.43
N GLY A 225 -8.77 17.69 9.57
CA GLY A 225 -7.60 18.17 8.83
C GLY A 225 -6.46 18.71 9.70
N GLU A 226 -6.73 19.06 10.96
CA GLU A 226 -5.73 19.56 11.91
C GLU A 226 -5.03 18.44 12.70
N LYS A 227 -5.57 17.22 12.66
CA LYS A 227 -5.00 16.06 13.36
C LYS A 227 -4.07 15.25 12.46
N GLU A 228 -3.05 14.67 13.08
CA GLU A 228 -2.28 13.59 12.45
C GLU A 228 -3.17 12.36 12.21
N SER A 229 -2.75 11.48 11.31
CA SER A 229 -3.58 10.35 10.86
C SER A 229 -2.83 9.02 10.92
N ILE A 230 -3.53 7.96 11.32
CA ILE A 230 -3.08 6.57 11.23
C ILE A 230 -4.13 5.79 10.44
N ALA A 231 -3.73 5.18 9.33
CA ALA A 231 -4.58 4.27 8.55
C ALA A 231 -4.29 2.81 8.93
N TYR A 232 -5.33 1.97 8.99
CA TYR A 232 -5.20 0.54 9.27
C TYR A 232 -6.28 -0.30 8.57
N CYS A 233 -5.97 -1.57 8.30
CA CYS A 233 -6.89 -2.55 7.74
C CYS A 233 -6.84 -3.87 8.54
N ARG A 234 -6.62 -5.03 7.90
CA ARG A 234 -6.33 -6.29 8.57
C ARG A 234 -4.83 -6.58 8.70
N ILE A 235 -4.06 -6.40 7.62
CA ILE A 235 -2.62 -6.72 7.55
C ILE A 235 -1.74 -5.65 6.87
N GLY A 236 -2.22 -4.41 6.78
CA GLY A 236 -1.43 -3.24 6.34
C GLY A 236 -1.49 -2.88 4.85
N GLU A 237 -2.00 -3.76 3.99
CA GLU A 237 -1.96 -3.69 2.53
C GLU A 237 -3.00 -2.71 1.93
N ARG A 238 -4.24 -2.76 2.42
CA ARG A 238 -5.27 -1.79 2.02
C ARG A 238 -5.06 -0.43 2.66
N SER A 239 -4.54 -0.41 3.88
CA SER A 239 -4.21 0.83 4.56
C SER A 239 -3.01 1.53 3.94
N SER A 240 -2.08 0.83 3.29
CA SER A 240 -1.05 1.49 2.46
C SER A 240 -1.63 2.23 1.24
N HIS A 241 -2.69 1.71 0.61
CA HIS A 241 -3.40 2.42 -0.46
C HIS A 241 -4.03 3.72 0.06
N THR A 242 -4.72 3.68 1.20
CA THR A 242 -5.27 4.90 1.83
C THR A 242 -4.20 5.84 2.38
N TRP A 243 -3.10 5.30 2.92
CA TRP A 243 -1.94 6.10 3.32
C TRP A 243 -1.37 6.87 2.13
N PHE A 244 -1.24 6.24 0.96
CA PHE A 244 -0.80 6.89 -0.27
C PHE A 244 -1.75 8.03 -0.66
N VAL A 245 -3.06 7.78 -0.61
CA VAL A 245 -4.08 8.80 -0.90
C VAL A 245 -3.95 10.00 0.04
N LEU A 246 -3.93 9.79 1.35
CA LEU A 246 -3.89 10.88 2.33
C LEU A 246 -2.57 11.65 2.24
N ARG A 247 -1.43 10.95 2.16
CA ARG A 247 -0.11 11.56 2.25
C ARG A 247 0.38 12.11 0.91
N GLU A 248 0.31 11.30 -0.13
CA GLU A 248 0.96 11.57 -1.42
C GLU A 248 0.05 12.38 -2.35
N LEU A 249 -1.26 12.10 -2.35
CA LEU A 249 -2.23 12.80 -3.21
C LEU A 249 -2.80 14.04 -2.53
N LEU A 250 -3.35 13.88 -1.32
CA LEU A 250 -3.96 14.99 -0.56
C LEU A 250 -2.95 15.83 0.23
N GLY A 251 -1.70 15.38 0.34
CA GLY A 251 -0.61 16.17 0.92
C GLY A 251 -0.62 16.29 2.45
N HIS A 252 -1.36 15.44 3.17
CA HIS A 252 -1.28 15.38 4.62
C HIS A 252 0.12 14.92 5.04
N ARG A 253 0.83 15.72 5.85
CA ARG A 253 2.26 15.47 6.15
C ARG A 253 2.49 14.34 7.14
N ASN A 254 1.61 14.21 8.13
CA ASN A 254 1.77 13.29 9.27
C ASN A 254 0.76 12.16 9.17
N VAL A 255 1.01 11.24 8.22
CA VAL A 255 0.19 10.05 8.02
C VAL A 255 1.06 8.81 8.18
N LYS A 256 0.65 7.91 9.07
CA LYS A 256 1.30 6.63 9.31
C LYS A 256 0.43 5.47 8.82
N ASN A 257 1.07 4.41 8.33
CA ASN A 257 0.42 3.12 8.14
C ASN A 257 0.65 2.26 9.40
N TYR A 258 -0.42 1.69 9.95
CA TYR A 258 -0.32 0.69 11.01
C TYR A 258 -0.43 -0.71 10.39
N ASP A 259 0.72 -1.31 10.08
CA ASP A 259 0.80 -2.60 9.38
C ASP A 259 0.39 -3.79 10.25
N GLY A 260 0.55 -3.71 11.57
CA GLY A 260 0.00 -4.71 12.50
C GLY A 260 -1.52 -4.84 12.38
N SER A 261 -2.19 -3.70 12.16
CA SER A 261 -3.59 -3.58 11.75
C SER A 261 -4.54 -4.36 12.67
N TRP A 262 -5.75 -4.70 12.22
CA TRP A 262 -6.74 -5.39 13.04
C TRP A 262 -6.32 -6.81 13.46
N MET A 263 -5.49 -7.49 12.67
CA MET A 263 -5.01 -8.82 13.04
C MET A 263 -4.15 -8.77 14.32
N GLU A 264 -3.28 -7.76 14.47
CA GLU A 264 -2.58 -7.49 15.74
C GLU A 264 -3.56 -6.92 16.79
N TYR A 265 -4.20 -5.78 16.51
CA TYR A 265 -4.98 -5.03 17.49
C TYR A 265 -6.15 -5.84 18.09
N GLY A 266 -6.95 -6.49 17.24
CA GLY A 266 -8.06 -7.34 17.65
C GLY A 266 -7.64 -8.62 18.36
N SER A 267 -6.33 -8.87 18.50
CA SER A 267 -5.76 -9.99 19.24
C SER A 267 -5.01 -9.56 20.51
N LEU A 268 -4.91 -8.25 20.77
CA LEU A 268 -4.27 -7.73 21.98
C LEU A 268 -5.16 -7.96 23.22
N VAL A 269 -4.57 -8.51 24.27
CA VAL A 269 -5.26 -8.69 25.55
C VAL A 269 -5.50 -7.32 26.19
N GLY A 270 -6.77 -6.99 26.45
CA GLY A 270 -7.16 -5.78 27.16
C GLY A 270 -7.10 -4.48 26.34
N ALA A 271 -6.87 -4.55 25.02
CA ALA A 271 -6.99 -3.38 24.15
C ALA A 271 -8.46 -2.91 24.09
N PRO A 272 -8.71 -1.59 24.09
CA PRO A 272 -10.08 -1.08 24.02
C PRO A 272 -10.64 -1.29 22.61
N ILE A 273 -11.89 -1.74 22.51
CA ILE A 273 -12.56 -2.05 21.24
C ILE A 273 -13.94 -1.41 21.25
N GLU A 274 -14.33 -0.83 20.11
CA GLU A 274 -15.66 -0.27 19.89
C GLU A 274 -16.44 -1.11 18.87
N LEU A 275 -17.75 -1.21 19.06
CA LEU A 275 -18.70 -1.94 18.20
C LEU A 275 -19.76 -0.96 17.69
N GLY A 276 -20.37 -1.31 16.55
CA GLY A 276 -21.39 -0.46 15.92
C GLY A 276 -20.80 0.62 15.02
N SER A 277 -21.68 1.46 14.49
CA SER A 277 -21.40 2.64 13.67
C SER A 277 -22.65 3.50 13.62
#